data_AF-A0A377XG29-F1
#
_entry.id   AF-A0A377XG29-F1
#
_cell.length_a   1.000
_cell.length_b   1.000
_cell.length_c   1.000
_cell.angle_alpha   90.00
_cell.angle_beta   90.00
_cell.angle_gamma   90.00
#
_symmetry.space_group_name_H-M   'P 1'
#
loop_
_entity.id
_entity.type
_entity.pdbx_description
1 polymer ?
#
loop_
_entity_poly.entity_id
_entity_poly.type
_entity_poly.pdbx_seq_one_letter_code
_entity_poly.pdbx_strand_id
1 'polypeptide(L)'
;MTLERKIDIDVLLRDTFLTVVELRQGTSARHGQELYRHCLQQVEGVRERLTAAGFSQQDIEHITYAQCALLDETVLSRDVMDDGQMVWLKNPLQSHFFQYPSGGRTTV
;
A
#
# COMPACT_ATOMS: atom_id res chain seq x y z
N MET A 1 22.28 18.05 19.58
CA MET A 1 22.53 17.11 18.47
C MET A 1 21.35 16.17 18.40
N THR A 2 20.37 16.48 17.57
CA THR A 2 19.23 15.59 17.30
C THR A 2 19.77 14.44 16.47
N LEU A 3 19.75 13.23 17.04
CA LEU A 3 20.00 12.01 16.27
C LEU A 3 18.82 11.90 15.30
N GLU A 4 19.00 12.30 14.04
CA GLU A 4 18.03 12.03 12.99
C GLU A 4 17.89 10.51 12.91
N ARG A 5 16.85 9.98 13.57
CA ARG A 5 16.54 8.56 13.49
C ARG A 5 15.93 8.33 12.11
N LYS A 6 16.80 8.26 11.10
CA LYS A 6 16.47 7.98 9.72
C LYS A 6 15.79 6.61 9.71
N ILE A 7 14.47 6.60 9.59
CA ILE A 7 13.74 5.35 9.45
C ILE A 7 14.26 4.69 8.16
N ASP A 8 14.61 3.42 8.26
CA ASP A 8 15.01 2.64 7.09
C ASP A 8 13.74 2.24 6.34
N ILE A 9 13.59 2.75 5.11
CA ILE A 9 12.41 2.52 4.27
C ILE A 9 12.31 1.05 3.87
N ASP A 10 13.42 0.35 3.69
CA ASP A 10 13.43 -1.07 3.35
C ASP A 10 12.94 -1.90 4.54
N VAL A 11 13.36 -1.55 5.76
CA VAL A 11 12.85 -2.18 6.99
C VAL A 11 11.38 -1.85 7.21
N LEU A 12 10.95 -0.63 6.89
CA LEU A 12 9.56 -0.19 7.00
C LEU A 12 8.64 -0.96 6.04
N LEU A 13 9.09 -1.18 4.80
CA LEU A 13 8.33 -1.86 3.75
C LEU A 13 8.55 -3.38 3.71
N ARG A 14 9.37 -3.92 4.61
CA ARG A 14 9.70 -5.35 4.68
C ARG A 14 8.46 -6.25 4.66
N ASP A 15 7.43 -5.91 5.43
CA ASP A 15 6.21 -6.71 5.52
C ASP A 15 5.44 -6.67 4.19
N THR A 16 5.39 -5.51 3.53
CA THR A 16 4.84 -5.38 2.17
C THR A 16 5.59 -6.29 1.19
N PHE A 17 6.92 -6.27 1.22
CA PHE A 17 7.73 -7.10 0.33
C PHE A 17 7.53 -8.58 0.58
N LEU A 18 7.40 -9.00 1.84
CA LEU A 18 7.09 -10.38 2.19
C LEU A 18 5.73 -10.80 1.61
N THR A 19 4.69 -9.98 1.78
CA THR A 19 3.37 -10.25 1.20
C THR A 19 3.42 -10.33 -0.32
N VAL A 20 4.15 -9.45 -0.99
CA VAL A 20 4.34 -9.49 -2.46
C VAL A 20 5.00 -10.80 -2.90
N VAL A 21 6.03 -11.25 -2.18
CA VAL A 21 6.71 -12.52 -2.46
C VAL A 21 5.76 -13.71 -2.26
N GLU A 22 5.03 -13.74 -1.15
CA GLU A 22 4.05 -14.81 -0.86
C GLU A 22 2.95 -14.90 -1.93
N LEU A 23 2.44 -13.75 -2.39
CA LEU A 23 1.44 -13.68 -3.45
C LEU A 23 1.99 -14.17 -4.79
N ARG A 24 3.22 -13.78 -5.16
CA ARG A 24 3.87 -14.21 -6.41
C ARG A 24 4.20 -15.70 -6.43
N GLN A 25 4.50 -16.29 -5.27
CA GLN A 25 4.76 -17.73 -5.13
C GLN A 25 3.47 -18.55 -5.00
N GLY A 26 2.30 -17.91 -4.89
CA GLY A 26 1.03 -18.59 -4.65
C GLY A 26 0.94 -19.25 -3.27
N THR A 27 1.79 -18.86 -2.31
CA THR A 27 1.86 -19.44 -0.97
C THR A 27 1.11 -18.62 0.09
N SER A 28 0.45 -17.54 -0.32
CA SER A 28 -0.32 -16.71 0.61
C SER A 28 -1.43 -17.52 1.29
N ALA A 29 -1.40 -17.56 2.62
CA ALA A 29 -2.49 -18.15 3.41
C ALA A 29 -3.79 -17.31 3.34
N ARG A 30 -3.66 -16.02 3.02
CA ARG A 30 -4.76 -15.06 2.97
C ARG A 30 -5.29 -14.92 1.55
N HIS A 31 -6.60 -14.87 1.45
CA HIS A 31 -7.34 -14.74 0.20
C HIS A 31 -8.46 -13.72 0.36
N GLY A 32 -9.10 -13.32 -0.72
CA GLY A 32 -10.37 -12.63 -0.56
C GLY A 32 -10.24 -11.24 0.06
N GLN A 33 -11.27 -10.90 0.84
CA GLN A 33 -11.33 -9.70 1.67
C GLN A 33 -10.25 -9.65 2.77
N GLU A 34 -9.77 -10.80 3.24
CA GLU A 34 -8.74 -10.85 4.28
C GLU A 34 -7.40 -10.33 3.76
N LEU A 35 -7.04 -10.71 2.54
CA LEU A 35 -5.86 -10.17 1.86
C LEU A 35 -5.99 -8.65 1.68
N TYR A 36 -7.14 -8.18 1.22
CA TYR A 36 -7.40 -6.74 1.08
C TYR A 36 -7.23 -5.97 2.39
N ARG A 37 -7.83 -6.45 3.48
CA ARG A 37 -7.70 -5.84 4.81
C ARG A 37 -6.25 -5.86 5.30
N HIS A 38 -5.53 -6.95 5.05
CA HIS A 38 -4.13 -7.04 5.45
C HIS A 38 -3.26 -5.99 4.76
N CYS A 39 -3.39 -5.88 3.44
CA CYS A 39 -2.64 -4.91 2.66
C CYS A 39 -3.03 -3.47 3.03
N LEU A 40 -4.30 -3.21 3.31
CA LEU A 40 -4.77 -1.90 3.80
C LEU A 40 -4.07 -1.52 5.13
N GLN A 41 -4.02 -2.44 6.09
CA GLN A 41 -3.35 -2.22 7.38
C GLN A 41 -1.84 -2.00 7.22
N GLN A 42 -1.19 -2.68 6.27
CA GLN A 42 0.22 -2.45 5.97
C GLN A 42 0.46 -1.02 5.48
N VAL A 43 -0.37 -0.53 4.57
CA VAL A 43 -0.24 0.84 4.04
C VAL A 43 -0.51 1.89 5.13
N GLU A 44 -1.55 1.70 5.93
CA GLU A 44 -1.85 2.60 7.06
C GLU A 44 -0.70 2.64 8.08
N GLY A 45 -0.19 1.48 8.49
CA GLY A 45 0.93 1.40 9.43
C GLY A 45 2.22 2.04 8.90
N VAL A 46 2.49 1.94 7.59
CA VAL A 46 3.62 2.64 6.95
C VAL A 46 3.43 4.15 7.04
N ARG A 47 2.24 4.66 6.70
CA ARG A 47 1.92 6.10 6.78
C ARG A 47 2.06 6.66 8.19
N GLU A 48 1.54 5.95 9.18
CA GLU A 48 1.66 6.35 10.59
C GLU A 48 3.12 6.43 11.04
N ARG A 49 3.93 5.43 10.68
CA ARG A 49 5.36 5.40 11.04
C ARG A 49 6.17 6.49 10.35
N LEU A 50 5.89 6.80 9.09
CA LEU A 50 6.53 7.91 8.37
C LEU A 50 6.14 9.26 8.99
N THR A 51 4.86 9.43 9.33
CA THR A 51 4.36 10.63 9.99
C THR A 51 5.03 10.82 11.36
N ALA A 52 5.09 9.77 12.16
CA ALA A 52 5.77 9.79 13.47
C ALA A 52 7.29 10.02 13.35
N ALA A 53 7.90 9.64 12.24
CA ALA A 53 9.31 9.90 11.94
C ALA A 53 9.57 11.32 11.40
N GLY A 54 8.53 12.13 11.18
CA GLY A 54 8.65 13.52 10.74
C GLY A 54 8.88 13.69 9.23
N PHE A 55 8.51 12.70 8.42
CA PHE A 55 8.58 12.81 6.96
C PHE A 55 7.63 13.87 6.44
N SER A 56 7.99 14.50 5.32
CA SER A 56 7.11 15.45 4.66
C SER A 56 5.86 14.74 4.13
N GLN A 57 4.75 15.47 4.03
CA GLN A 57 3.52 14.92 3.45
C GLN A 57 3.75 14.39 2.01
N GLN A 58 4.59 15.09 1.23
CA GLN A 58 4.93 14.68 -0.12
C GLN A 58 5.68 13.34 -0.15
N ASP A 59 6.65 13.14 0.76
CA ASP A 59 7.38 11.86 0.83
C ASP A 59 6.47 10.72 1.28
N ILE A 60 5.59 10.99 2.25
CA ILE A 60 4.57 10.03 2.70
C ILE A 60 3.67 9.63 1.54
N GLU A 61 3.19 10.60 0.75
CA GLU A 61 2.35 10.35 -0.42
C GLU A 61 3.08 9.54 -1.49
N HIS A 62 4.32 9.87 -1.83
CA HIS A 62 5.10 9.11 -2.81
C HIS A 62 5.37 7.66 -2.38
N ILE A 63 5.75 7.45 -1.11
CA ILE A 63 6.00 6.09 -0.58
C ILE A 63 4.70 5.28 -0.55
N THR A 64 3.60 5.90 -0.09
CA THR A 64 2.27 5.28 -0.09
C THR A 64 1.84 4.91 -1.50
N TYR A 65 2.06 5.79 -2.48
CA TYR A 65 1.70 5.55 -3.86
C TYR A 65 2.45 4.35 -4.44
N ALA A 66 3.77 4.31 -4.23
CA ALA A 66 4.61 3.19 -4.67
C ALA A 66 4.21 1.87 -4.01
N GLN A 67 3.90 1.89 -2.71
CA GLN A 67 3.44 0.71 -1.97
C GLN A 67 2.10 0.19 -2.51
N CYS A 68 1.12 1.07 -2.71
CA CYS A 68 -0.18 0.71 -3.29
C CYS A 68 -0.04 0.17 -4.70
N ALA A 69 0.77 0.82 -5.56
CA ALA A 69 1.02 0.38 -6.93
C ALA A 69 1.56 -1.05 -6.97
N LEU A 70 2.56 -1.34 -6.14
CA LEU A 70 3.20 -2.65 -6.06
C LEU A 70 2.22 -3.74 -5.62
N LEU A 71 1.39 -3.45 -4.61
CA LEU A 71 0.38 -4.38 -4.10
C LEU A 71 -0.73 -4.62 -5.12
N ASP A 72 -1.26 -3.55 -5.72
CA ASP A 72 -2.30 -3.62 -6.74
C ASP A 72 -1.84 -4.43 -7.96
N GLU A 73 -0.67 -4.11 -8.52
CA GLU A 73 -0.08 -4.86 -9.64
C GLU A 73 0.10 -6.35 -9.28
N THR A 74 0.63 -6.63 -8.09
CA THR A 74 0.88 -8.02 -7.65
C THR A 74 -0.41 -8.83 -7.50
N VAL A 75 -1.48 -8.23 -6.95
CA VAL A 75 -2.77 -8.92 -6.79
C VAL A 75 -3.49 -9.10 -8.14
N LEU A 76 -3.43 -8.10 -9.01
CA LEU A 76 -4.06 -8.13 -10.33
C LEU A 76 -3.32 -9.06 -11.31
N SER A 77 -2.03 -9.31 -11.10
CA SER A 77 -1.22 -10.22 -11.94
C SER A 77 -1.37 -11.70 -11.57
N ARG A 78 -2.19 -12.05 -10.57
CA ARG A 78 -2.45 -13.44 -10.19
C ARG A 78 -3.43 -14.09 -11.18
N ASP A 79 -3.11 -15.30 -11.64
CA ASP A 79 -3.97 -16.14 -12.50
C ASP A 79 -5.21 -16.73 -11.77
N VAL A 80 -5.45 -16.34 -10.52
CA VAL A 80 -6.57 -16.85 -9.71
C VAL A 80 -7.60 -15.74 -9.54
N MET A 81 -8.76 -15.91 -10.19
CA MET A 81 -9.90 -15.02 -10.01
C MET A 81 -10.73 -15.47 -8.81
N ASP A 82 -10.31 -15.03 -7.63
CA ASP A 82 -11.04 -15.22 -6.37
C ASP A 82 -12.00 -14.05 -6.06
N ASP A 83 -12.94 -14.26 -5.15
CA ASP A 83 -13.88 -13.21 -4.70
C ASP A 83 -13.16 -11.95 -4.18
N GLY A 84 -11.92 -12.09 -3.71
CA GLY A 84 -11.07 -10.99 -3.27
C GLY A 84 -10.56 -10.16 -4.42
N GLN A 85 -10.09 -10.79 -5.49
CA GLN A 85 -9.68 -10.09 -6.70
C GLN A 85 -10.85 -9.31 -7.30
N MET A 86 -12.08 -9.82 -7.20
CA MET A 86 -13.29 -9.09 -7.62
C MET A 86 -13.60 -7.86 -6.75
N VAL A 87 -13.38 -7.93 -5.44
CA VAL A 87 -13.47 -6.76 -4.55
C VAL A 87 -12.34 -5.77 -4.87
N TRP A 88 -11.13 -6.28 -5.08
CA TRP A 88 -9.93 -5.49 -5.38
C TRP A 88 -10.06 -4.75 -6.72
N LEU A 89 -10.62 -5.40 -7.74
CA LEU A 89 -10.92 -4.79 -9.04
C LEU A 89 -11.91 -3.63 -8.94
N LYS A 90 -12.86 -3.70 -8.00
CA LYS A 90 -13.83 -2.62 -7.78
C LYS A 90 -13.24 -1.45 -7.03
N ASN A 91 -12.27 -1.69 -6.14
CA ASN A 91 -11.67 -0.65 -5.32
C ASN A 91 -10.19 -0.95 -5.02
N PRO A 92 -9.27 -0.77 -5.99
CA PRO A 92 -7.86 -1.00 -5.78
C PRO A 92 -7.29 -0.03 -4.74
N LEU A 93 -6.19 -0.36 -4.09
CA LEU A 93 -5.64 0.44 -3.00
C LEU A 93 -5.21 1.84 -3.47
N GLN A 94 -4.68 1.96 -4.69
CA GLN A 94 -4.41 3.25 -5.30
C GLN A 94 -5.69 4.10 -5.39
N SER A 95 -6.81 3.51 -5.79
CA SER A 95 -8.10 4.20 -5.78
C SER A 95 -8.53 4.55 -4.35
N HIS A 96 -8.42 3.63 -3.41
CA HIS A 96 -8.83 3.87 -2.03
C HIS A 96 -8.06 5.04 -1.37
N PHE A 97 -6.75 5.14 -1.60
CA PHE A 97 -5.90 6.15 -0.97
C PHE A 97 -5.73 7.44 -1.79
N PHE A 98 -5.88 7.38 -3.12
CA PHE A 98 -5.64 8.50 -4.03
C PHE A 98 -6.85 8.88 -4.89
N GLN A 99 -8.04 8.32 -4.66
CA GLN A 99 -9.28 8.95 -5.12
C GLN A 99 -9.40 10.30 -4.42
N TYR A 100 -8.89 11.33 -5.08
CA TYR A 100 -9.31 12.69 -4.82
C TYR A 100 -10.83 12.72 -5.03
N PRO A 101 -11.65 13.17 -4.07
CA PRO A 101 -12.98 13.61 -4.42
C PRO A 101 -12.80 14.66 -5.51
N SER A 102 -13.33 14.37 -6.70
CA SER A 102 -13.34 15.30 -7.83
C SER A 102 -14.09 16.56 -7.41
N GLY A 103 -13.37 17.53 -6.85
CA GLY A 103 -13.99 18.63 -6.12
C GLY A 103 -13.05 19.75 -5.70
N GLY A 104 -11.91 19.96 -6.38
CA GLY A 104 -11.11 21.15 -6.11
C GLY A 104 -9.72 21.20 -6.73
N ARG A 105 -9.62 21.33 -8.06
CA ARG A 105 -8.50 22.05 -8.69
C ARG A 105 -9.04 22.91 -9.83
N THR A 106 -9.53 24.09 -9.47
CA THR A 106 -9.45 25.30 -10.31
C THR A 106 -8.34 26.16 -9.72
N THR A 107 -7.65 26.92 -10.57
CA THR A 107 -6.38 27.66 -10.41
C THR A 107 -5.19 26.82 -10.86
N VAL A 108 -4.48 27.16 -11.95
CA VAL A 108 -4.22 28.47 -12.56
C VAL A 108 -4.54 28.53 -14.05
#